data_AF-A0A538ALG4-F1
#
_entry.id   AF-A0A538ALG4-F1
#
_cell.length_a   1.000
_cell.length_b   1.000
_cell.length_c   1.000
_cell.angle_alpha   90.00
_cell.angle_beta   90.00
_cell.angle_gamma   90.00
#
_symmetry.space_group_name_H-M   'P 1'
#
loop_
_entity.id
_entity.type
_entity.pdbx_description
1 polymer ?
#
loop_
_entity_poly.entity_id
_entity_poly.type
_entity_poly.pdbx_seq_one_letter_code
_entity_poly.pdbx_strand_id
1 'polypeptide(L)'
;MKRVFALAAFAAVAATLTGTANAASFKGVVVAKDAKRKALVTASHGALRTVRAPGRYGRFHIGQRVAVTATPRSDGTFTARTLRPAGRSKQVRFSAVIVKSERVRLIVTGGGSVFAFRLRRLSTAALGNDHELAPGDKVDVDADVRGDHVEAGPNQVDQSGHVEMLVLEGIFLFTKSDGFDLAVVHRGLVHVSVPTGMVLPEFKAGDQIVLVVSVSAAGKFSFVKGQREERPKTEPPGSEGYAYGPLVARSAFSVGVKRENGEVLRCAVPSGLDLSMFGIGEKVKLS
;
A
#
# COMPACT_ATOMS: atom_id res chain seq x y z
N MET A 1 -5.38 -12.00 33.10
CA MET A 1 -4.46 -12.48 32.06
C MET A 1 -4.90 -11.88 30.73
N LYS A 2 -4.08 -11.03 30.11
CA LYS A 2 -4.40 -10.21 28.92
C LYS A 2 -4.01 -10.95 27.64
N ARG A 3 -4.90 -11.01 26.63
CA ARG A 3 -4.55 -11.26 25.22
C ARG A 3 -5.48 -10.44 24.31
N VAL A 4 -4.89 -9.69 23.38
CA VAL A 4 -5.54 -8.84 22.36
C VAL A 4 -5.04 -9.35 21.01
N PHE A 5 -5.93 -9.61 20.06
CA PHE A 5 -5.56 -9.96 18.69
C PHE A 5 -6.25 -9.02 17.70
N ALA A 6 -5.46 -8.41 16.83
CA ALA A 6 -5.86 -7.45 15.81
C ALA A 6 -5.86 -8.12 14.44
N LEU A 7 -6.89 -7.87 13.64
CA LEU A 7 -6.89 -8.23 12.23
C LEU A 7 -6.25 -7.14 11.39
N ALA A 8 -4.97 -7.36 11.12
CA ALA A 8 -4.24 -6.89 9.97
C ALA A 8 -3.46 -8.10 9.45
N ALA A 9 -3.56 -8.41 8.17
CA ALA A 9 -2.39 -8.91 7.45
C ALA A 9 -1.90 -7.68 6.67
N PHE A 10 -1.13 -6.77 7.28
CA PHE A 10 0.24 -6.96 7.72
C PHE A 10 0.49 -6.51 9.18
N ALA A 11 0.94 -7.43 10.03
CA ALA A 11 1.60 -7.11 11.28
C ALA A 11 2.76 -8.09 11.51
N ALA A 12 3.98 -7.66 11.20
CA ALA A 12 5.12 -8.10 12.00
C ALA A 12 4.97 -7.45 13.39
N VAL A 13 4.62 -8.27 14.39
CA VAL A 13 4.67 -8.04 15.85
C VAL A 13 4.33 -6.62 16.32
N ALA A 14 3.08 -6.40 16.74
CA ALA A 14 2.71 -5.26 17.59
C ALA A 14 2.15 -5.80 18.91
N ALA A 15 3.03 -5.95 19.90
CA ALA A 15 2.64 -6.23 21.27
C ALA A 15 2.60 -4.93 22.10
N THR A 16 1.57 -4.84 22.95
CA THR A 16 1.31 -3.88 24.04
C THR A 16 0.68 -2.54 23.68
N LEU A 17 -0.65 -2.48 23.86
CA LEU A 17 -1.46 -1.27 23.96
C LEU A 17 -1.44 -0.74 25.41
N THR A 18 -0.90 0.47 25.58
CA THR A 18 -1.41 1.47 26.52
C THR A 18 -1.54 2.79 25.77
N GLY A 19 -2.64 3.50 26.05
CA GLY A 19 -3.06 4.67 25.28
C GLY A 19 -2.08 5.85 25.40
N THR A 20 -1.53 6.23 24.27
CA THR A 20 -1.07 7.58 23.94
C THR A 20 -1.26 7.72 22.42
N ALA A 21 -1.50 8.94 21.92
CA ALA A 21 -1.43 9.23 20.49
C ALA A 21 0.03 8.99 20.03
N ASN A 22 0.37 7.73 19.76
CA ASN A 22 1.74 7.27 19.67
C ASN A 22 2.39 7.82 18.41
N ALA A 23 3.27 8.79 18.60
CA ALA A 23 4.23 9.16 17.59
C ALA A 23 5.16 7.96 17.35
N ALA A 24 5.08 7.36 16.16
CA ALA A 24 6.00 6.32 15.74
C ALA A 24 7.37 6.95 15.48
N SER A 25 8.43 6.39 16.08
CA SER A 25 9.81 6.80 15.80
C SER A 25 10.60 5.65 15.19
N PHE A 26 11.28 5.90 14.07
CA PHE A 26 12.06 4.89 13.38
C PHE A 26 13.20 5.50 12.55
N LYS A 27 14.17 4.66 12.19
CA LYS A 27 15.23 4.99 11.23
C LYS A 27 15.04 4.15 9.97
N GLY A 28 15.33 4.73 8.81
CA GLY A 28 15.28 4.02 7.52
C GLY A 28 16.09 4.71 6.43
N VAL A 29 16.29 4.03 5.32
CA VAL A 29 16.92 4.57 4.12
C VAL A 29 15.84 4.96 3.12
N VAL A 30 15.90 6.17 2.55
CA VAL A 30 14.98 6.57 1.48
C VAL A 30 15.28 5.75 0.22
N VAL A 31 14.31 4.95 -0.23
CA VAL A 31 14.44 4.09 -1.43
C VAL A 31 13.67 4.63 -2.63
N ALA A 32 12.61 5.37 -2.38
CA ALA A 32 11.83 6.04 -3.41
C ALA A 32 11.24 7.34 -2.89
N LYS A 33 10.81 8.17 -3.84
CA LYS A 33 10.18 9.46 -3.56
C LYS A 33 8.87 9.54 -4.33
N ASP A 34 7.81 9.90 -3.61
CA ASP A 34 6.52 10.22 -4.18
C ASP A 34 6.36 11.74 -4.24
N ALA A 35 6.59 12.27 -5.43
CA ALA A 35 6.57 13.72 -5.67
C ALA A 35 5.20 14.35 -5.48
N LYS A 36 4.11 13.58 -5.60
CA LYS A 36 2.77 14.14 -5.52
C LYS A 36 2.25 14.15 -4.09
N ARG A 37 2.40 13.05 -3.34
CA ARG A 37 2.12 13.04 -1.90
C ARG A 37 3.14 13.83 -1.09
N LYS A 38 4.23 14.27 -1.74
CA LYS A 38 5.42 14.83 -1.10
C LYS A 38 5.92 13.89 0.00
N ALA A 39 6.02 12.60 -0.34
CA ALA A 39 6.34 11.55 0.60
C ALA A 39 7.66 10.86 0.26
N LEU A 40 8.29 10.28 1.28
CA LEU A 40 9.49 9.46 1.16
C LEU A 40 9.11 8.02 1.47
N VAL A 41 9.48 7.09 0.60
CA VAL A 41 9.41 5.66 0.91
C VAL A 41 10.72 5.26 1.56
N THR A 42 10.65 4.73 2.77
CA THR A 42 11.81 4.35 3.58
C THR A 42 11.84 2.86 3.82
N ALA A 43 13.03 2.27 3.70
CA ALA A 43 13.28 0.86 4.00
C ALA A 43 14.04 0.73 5.34
N SER A 44 13.61 -0.22 6.17
CA SER A 44 14.28 -0.56 7.43
C SER A 44 13.92 -1.98 7.83
N HIS A 45 14.94 -2.83 8.03
CA HIS A 45 14.77 -4.25 8.40
C HIS A 45 13.82 -4.99 7.45
N GLY A 46 13.99 -4.81 6.13
CA GLY A 46 13.11 -5.39 5.11
C GLY A 46 11.77 -4.67 4.93
N ALA A 47 11.27 -3.94 5.92
CA ALA A 47 9.96 -3.29 5.83
C ALA A 47 10.02 -1.92 5.13
N LEU A 48 9.05 -1.66 4.25
CA LEU A 48 8.81 -0.37 3.60
C LEU A 48 7.78 0.46 4.37
N ARG A 49 8.05 1.76 4.52
CA ARG A 49 7.15 2.74 5.14
C ARG A 49 7.13 4.03 4.34
N THR A 50 5.94 4.52 4.00
CA THR A 50 5.77 5.81 3.34
C THR A 50 5.53 6.92 4.35
N VAL A 51 6.31 8.00 4.23
CA VAL A 51 6.29 9.14 5.15
C VAL A 51 6.01 10.43 4.37
N ARG A 52 4.80 10.97 4.51
CA ARG A 52 4.37 12.25 3.96
C ARG A 52 5.07 13.40 4.68
N ALA A 53 5.75 14.26 3.93
CA ALA A 53 6.57 15.36 4.44
C ALA A 53 6.55 16.60 3.50
N PRO A 54 5.38 17.24 3.28
CA PRO A 54 5.20 18.30 2.27
C PRO A 54 6.20 19.46 2.35
N GLY A 55 6.53 19.93 3.55
CA GLY A 55 7.50 21.02 3.74
C GLY A 55 8.97 20.62 3.73
N ARG A 56 9.29 19.31 3.64
CA ARG A 56 10.67 18.80 3.77
C ARG A 56 11.07 17.82 2.66
N TYR A 57 10.13 17.38 1.84
CA TYR A 57 10.31 16.40 0.76
C TYR A 57 11.52 16.68 -0.15
N GLY A 58 11.72 17.95 -0.52
CA GLY A 58 12.83 18.36 -1.41
C GLY A 58 14.22 18.22 -0.78
N ARG A 59 14.31 18.15 0.56
CA ARG A 59 15.60 18.12 1.29
C ARG A 59 16.24 16.74 1.35
N PHE A 60 15.50 15.70 0.98
CA PHE A 60 15.93 14.31 1.12
C PHE A 60 16.13 13.64 -0.23
N HIS A 61 17.15 12.78 -0.29
CA HIS A 61 17.56 12.07 -1.50
C HIS A 61 17.45 10.56 -1.30
N ILE A 62 17.29 9.82 -2.40
CA ILE A 62 17.39 8.36 -2.38
C ILE A 62 18.79 7.96 -1.86
N GLY A 63 18.84 6.94 -1.01
CA GLY A 63 20.04 6.51 -0.29
C GLY A 63 20.32 7.26 1.01
N GLN A 64 19.58 8.32 1.33
CA GLN A 64 19.77 9.04 2.59
C GLN A 64 19.16 8.25 3.74
N ARG A 65 19.94 8.07 4.82
CA ARG A 65 19.43 7.57 6.09
C ARG A 65 18.67 8.71 6.76
N VAL A 66 17.48 8.42 7.27
CA VAL A 66 16.62 9.39 7.95
C VAL A 66 16.17 8.83 9.29
N ALA A 67 16.14 9.69 10.30
CA ALA A 67 15.44 9.46 11.55
C ALA A 67 14.09 10.19 11.47
N VAL A 68 13.01 9.45 11.72
CA VAL A 68 11.63 9.88 11.55
C VAL A 68 10.94 9.82 12.91
N THR A 69 10.21 10.87 13.25
CA THR A 69 9.11 10.81 14.21
C THR A 69 7.85 11.20 13.47
N ALA A 70 6.83 10.35 13.48
CA ALA A 70 5.65 10.52 12.65
C ALA A 70 4.38 10.03 13.35
N THR A 71 3.24 10.35 12.76
CA THR A 71 1.93 9.83 13.18
C THR A 71 1.40 8.88 12.11
N PRO A 72 0.89 7.70 12.49
CA PRO A 72 0.27 6.80 11.53
C PRO A 72 -0.99 7.44 10.96
N ARG A 73 -1.29 7.12 9.70
CA ARG A 73 -2.52 7.51 9.00
C ARG A 73 -3.39 6.28 8.79
N SER A 74 -4.67 6.53 8.52
CA SER A 74 -5.67 5.51 8.22
C SER A 74 -5.34 4.69 6.97
N ASP A 75 -4.57 5.24 6.05
CA ASP A 75 -4.12 4.61 4.79
C ASP A 75 -2.85 3.75 4.96
N GLY A 76 -2.39 3.51 6.20
CA GLY A 76 -1.18 2.74 6.50
C GLY A 76 0.13 3.50 6.27
N THR A 77 0.08 4.76 5.82
CA THR A 77 1.25 5.63 5.69
C THR A 77 1.46 6.48 6.96
N PHE A 78 2.47 7.34 6.96
CA PHE A 78 2.83 8.17 8.10
C PHE A 78 2.87 9.66 7.71
N THR A 79 2.45 10.54 8.62
CA THR A 79 2.69 11.99 8.51
C THR A 79 3.88 12.37 9.38
N ALA A 80 4.94 12.91 8.79
CA ALA A 80 6.13 13.31 9.53
C ALA A 80 5.84 14.47 10.49
N ARG A 81 6.19 14.29 11.77
CA ARG A 81 6.35 15.40 12.74
C ARG A 81 7.78 15.93 12.69
N THR A 82 8.75 15.03 12.72
CA THR A 82 10.16 15.35 12.53
C THR A 82 10.79 14.41 11.52
N LEU A 83 11.71 14.95 10.75
CA LEU A 83 12.48 14.22 9.76
C LEU A 83 13.88 14.81 9.74
N ARG A 84 14.87 14.00 10.14
CA ARG A 84 16.26 14.42 10.31
C ARG A 84 17.20 13.53 9.47
N PRO A 85 18.19 14.11 8.76
CA PRO A 85 19.28 13.34 8.17
C PRO A 85 20.01 12.51 9.23
N ALA A 86 20.37 11.28 8.88
CA ALA A 86 21.10 10.34 9.74
C ALA A 86 22.24 9.62 8.98
N GLY A 87 22.78 10.27 7.94
CA GLY A 87 23.84 9.73 7.08
C GLY A 87 23.34 9.24 5.72
N ARG A 88 24.14 8.37 5.08
CA ARG A 88 23.82 7.76 3.78
C ARG A 88 24.04 6.24 3.82
N SER A 89 23.40 5.52 2.92
CA SER A 89 23.63 4.11 2.67
C SER A 89 23.88 3.91 1.19
N LYS A 90 24.85 3.06 0.85
CA LYS A 90 25.09 2.60 -0.52
C LYS A 90 24.29 1.34 -0.87
N GLN A 91 23.71 0.70 0.14
CA GLN A 91 22.94 -0.53 0.01
C GLN A 91 21.68 -0.45 0.85
N VAL A 92 20.64 -1.16 0.41
CA VAL A 92 19.35 -1.22 1.07
C VAL A 92 18.67 -2.56 0.83
N ARG A 93 18.00 -3.07 1.85
CA ARG A 93 17.19 -4.29 1.76
C ARG A 93 15.72 -3.98 2.03
N PHE A 94 14.82 -4.50 1.20
CA PHE A 94 13.38 -4.36 1.37
C PHE A 94 12.59 -5.50 0.73
N SER A 95 11.40 -5.76 1.28
CA SER A 95 10.39 -6.64 0.69
C SER A 95 9.32 -5.80 0.00
N ALA A 96 8.90 -6.19 -1.20
CA ALA A 96 7.84 -5.52 -1.95
C ALA A 96 7.01 -6.55 -2.75
N VAL A 97 5.88 -6.11 -3.31
CA VAL A 97 5.06 -6.91 -4.20
C VAL A 97 5.14 -6.35 -5.62
N ILE A 98 5.33 -7.22 -6.61
CA ILE A 98 5.40 -6.81 -8.01
C ILE A 98 4.02 -6.37 -8.49
N VAL A 99 3.97 -5.17 -9.05
CA VAL A 99 2.80 -4.63 -9.77
C VAL A 99 2.95 -4.85 -11.26
N LYS A 100 4.18 -4.65 -11.77
CA LYS A 100 4.48 -4.83 -13.18
C LYS A 100 5.96 -5.08 -13.40
N SER A 101 6.25 -6.07 -14.22
CA SER A 101 7.59 -6.33 -14.75
C SER A 101 7.75 -5.59 -16.07
N GLU A 102 8.75 -4.72 -16.18
CA GLU A 102 9.15 -4.11 -17.45
C GLU A 102 10.58 -4.50 -17.79
N ARG A 103 10.96 -4.43 -19.07
CA ARG A 103 12.24 -4.98 -19.55
C ARG A 103 13.43 -4.72 -18.63
N VAL A 104 13.64 -3.50 -18.11
CA VAL A 104 14.82 -3.12 -17.31
C VAL A 104 14.50 -2.60 -15.91
N ARG A 105 13.26 -2.75 -15.44
CA ARG A 105 12.83 -2.27 -14.13
C ARG A 105 11.62 -3.05 -13.62
N LEU A 106 11.53 -3.15 -12.31
CA LEU A 106 10.33 -3.65 -11.63
C LEU A 106 9.55 -2.48 -11.05
N ILE A 107 8.25 -2.46 -11.30
CA ILE A 107 7.30 -1.58 -10.61
C ILE A 107 6.71 -2.41 -9.48
N VAL A 108 6.85 -1.91 -8.26
CA VAL A 108 6.48 -2.61 -7.04
C VAL A 108 5.61 -1.74 -6.14
N THR A 109 4.83 -2.38 -5.28
CA THR A 109 4.07 -1.73 -4.21
C THR A 109 4.61 -2.17 -2.85
N GLY A 110 4.66 -1.24 -1.90
CA GLY A 110 5.09 -1.51 -0.53
C GLY A 110 5.00 -0.28 0.36
N GLY A 111 4.66 -0.47 1.63
CA GLY A 111 4.52 0.63 2.60
C GLY A 111 3.45 1.67 2.22
N GLY A 112 2.46 1.29 1.41
CA GLY A 112 1.38 2.17 0.93
C GLY A 112 1.74 3.06 -0.27
N SER A 113 2.87 2.81 -0.94
CA SER A 113 3.26 3.52 -2.16
C SER A 113 3.68 2.55 -3.25
N VAL A 114 3.44 2.95 -4.50
CA VAL A 114 3.98 2.30 -5.69
C VAL A 114 5.25 3.04 -6.12
N PHE A 115 6.30 2.32 -6.51
CA PHE A 115 7.53 2.90 -7.05
C PHE A 115 8.23 1.90 -7.97
N ALA A 116 9.27 2.34 -8.67
CA ALA A 116 10.09 1.45 -9.50
C ALA A 116 11.55 1.47 -9.08
N PHE A 117 12.24 0.35 -9.29
CA PHE A 117 13.69 0.25 -9.20
C PHE A 117 14.26 -0.44 -10.44
N ARG A 118 15.52 -0.13 -10.78
CA ARG A 118 16.16 -0.61 -12.01
C ARG A 118 16.77 -2.00 -11.82
N LEU A 119 16.87 -2.73 -12.91
CA LEU A 119 17.65 -3.97 -12.98
C LEU A 119 18.99 -3.67 -13.64
N ARG A 120 20.09 -3.97 -12.94
CA ARG A 120 21.44 -3.71 -13.42
C ARG A 120 21.84 -4.78 -14.43
N ARG A 121 22.09 -4.36 -15.68
CA ARG A 121 22.63 -5.22 -16.77
C ARG A 121 21.80 -6.48 -17.02
N LEU A 122 20.50 -6.40 -16.78
CA LEU A 122 19.58 -7.52 -16.90
C LEU A 122 18.27 -7.07 -17.53
N SER A 123 17.58 -8.05 -18.12
CA SER A 123 16.14 -7.96 -18.32
C SER A 123 15.39 -8.64 -17.17
N THR A 124 14.12 -8.29 -16.96
CA THR A 124 13.24 -9.03 -16.03
C THR A 124 13.17 -10.53 -16.34
N ALA A 125 13.27 -10.90 -17.61
CA ALA A 125 13.32 -12.30 -18.04
C ALA A 125 14.53 -13.07 -17.48
N ALA A 126 15.57 -12.39 -17.01
CA ALA A 126 16.78 -12.99 -16.44
C ALA A 126 16.78 -13.07 -14.90
N LEU A 127 15.70 -12.66 -14.23
CA LEU A 127 15.55 -12.72 -12.77
C LEU A 127 14.93 -14.03 -12.26
N GLY A 128 14.41 -14.86 -13.16
CA GLY A 128 13.74 -16.10 -12.80
C GLY A 128 14.72 -17.20 -12.47
N ASN A 129 14.82 -17.58 -11.20
CA ASN A 129 15.15 -18.96 -10.85
C ASN A 129 13.88 -19.77 -11.14
N ASP A 130 13.86 -20.45 -12.29
CA ASP A 130 12.83 -21.35 -12.81
C ASP A 130 11.46 -20.73 -13.24
N HIS A 131 11.09 -19.53 -12.81
CA HIS A 131 9.85 -18.85 -13.25
C HIS A 131 10.01 -17.33 -13.47
N GLU A 132 9.28 -16.77 -14.45
CA GLU A 132 9.25 -15.33 -14.71
C GLU A 132 8.47 -14.60 -13.60
N LEU A 133 9.10 -13.59 -12.99
CA LEU A 133 8.49 -12.75 -11.96
C LEU A 133 7.21 -12.06 -12.46
N ALA A 134 6.09 -12.36 -11.80
CA ALA A 134 4.75 -11.95 -12.20
C ALA A 134 4.13 -10.92 -11.24
N PRO A 135 3.14 -10.14 -11.69
CA PRO A 135 2.33 -9.33 -10.79
C PRO A 135 1.71 -10.17 -9.66
N GLY A 136 1.77 -9.65 -8.43
CA GLY A 136 1.35 -10.37 -7.23
C GLY A 136 2.48 -11.12 -6.51
N ASP A 137 3.62 -11.34 -7.17
CA ASP A 137 4.76 -11.97 -6.51
C ASP A 137 5.36 -11.05 -5.46
N LYS A 138 5.62 -11.62 -4.28
CA LYS A 138 6.40 -10.98 -3.23
C LYS A 138 7.87 -11.23 -3.51
N VAL A 139 8.67 -10.17 -3.43
CA VAL A 139 10.11 -10.22 -3.60
C VAL A 139 10.84 -9.62 -2.41
N ASP A 140 11.96 -10.24 -2.05
CA ASP A 140 12.98 -9.68 -1.16
C ASP A 140 14.14 -9.16 -2.01
N VAL A 141 14.47 -7.89 -1.81
CA VAL A 141 15.39 -7.15 -2.68
C VAL A 141 16.58 -6.65 -1.87
N ASP A 142 17.78 -7.02 -2.29
CA ASP A 142 19.07 -6.50 -1.80
C ASP A 142 19.67 -5.54 -2.83
N ALA A 143 19.31 -4.26 -2.77
CA ALA A 143 19.64 -3.30 -3.82
C ALA A 143 20.80 -2.36 -3.48
N ASP A 144 21.50 -1.94 -4.54
CA ASP A 144 22.49 -0.87 -4.50
C ASP A 144 21.82 0.49 -4.71
N VAL A 145 22.33 1.50 -4.01
CA VAL A 145 21.95 2.91 -4.21
C VAL A 145 23.02 3.56 -5.07
N ARG A 146 22.63 4.03 -6.25
CA ARG A 146 23.53 4.75 -7.17
C ARG A 146 22.92 6.08 -7.57
N GLY A 147 23.65 7.17 -7.28
CA GLY A 147 23.17 8.52 -7.51
C GLY A 147 21.85 8.76 -6.75
N ASP A 148 20.77 8.88 -7.52
CA ASP A 148 19.41 9.18 -7.07
C ASP A 148 18.43 8.02 -7.30
N HIS A 149 18.90 6.80 -7.55
CA HIS A 149 18.04 5.64 -7.76
C HIS A 149 18.54 4.39 -7.05
N VAL A 150 17.64 3.41 -6.96
CA VAL A 150 17.89 2.07 -6.47
C VAL A 150 17.97 1.12 -7.66
N GLU A 151 18.96 0.23 -7.65
CA GLU A 151 19.13 -0.82 -8.66
C GLU A 151 19.46 -2.17 -8.01
N ALA A 152 18.98 -3.27 -8.60
CA ALA A 152 19.30 -4.63 -8.18
C ALA A 152 19.89 -5.44 -9.34
N GLY A 153 20.85 -6.30 -9.04
CA GLY A 153 21.41 -7.29 -9.94
C GLY A 153 20.64 -8.62 -9.95
N PRO A 154 21.21 -9.68 -10.55
CA PRO A 154 20.48 -10.92 -10.84
C PRO A 154 20.16 -11.71 -9.58
N ASN A 155 21.11 -11.76 -8.66
CA ASN A 155 21.00 -12.53 -7.41
C ASN A 155 20.63 -11.61 -6.23
N GLN A 156 19.88 -10.56 -6.52
CA GLN A 156 19.51 -9.50 -5.58
C GLN A 156 18.00 -9.28 -5.52
N VAL A 157 17.23 -10.15 -6.18
CA VAL A 157 15.77 -10.15 -6.19
C VAL A 157 15.32 -11.61 -6.04
N ASP A 158 14.89 -11.97 -4.84
CA ASP A 158 14.43 -13.32 -4.54
C ASP A 158 12.91 -13.31 -4.39
N GLN A 159 12.21 -14.18 -5.12
CA GLN A 159 10.78 -14.38 -4.90
C GLN A 159 10.56 -15.08 -3.55
N SER A 160 9.75 -14.48 -2.68
CA SER A 160 9.46 -15.01 -1.34
C SER A 160 7.98 -15.33 -1.10
N GLY A 161 7.17 -15.30 -2.17
CA GLY A 161 5.78 -15.75 -2.15
C GLY A 161 4.92 -15.08 -3.21
N HIS A 162 3.61 -15.20 -3.05
CA HIS A 162 2.59 -14.55 -3.88
C HIS A 162 1.48 -14.00 -2.97
N VAL A 163 0.90 -12.86 -3.34
CA VAL A 163 -0.26 -12.29 -2.64
C VAL A 163 -1.47 -12.31 -3.57
N GLU A 164 -2.65 -12.57 -3.03
CA GLU A 164 -3.90 -12.56 -3.81
C GLU A 164 -4.55 -11.17 -3.86
N MET A 165 -4.09 -10.25 -3.01
CA MET A 165 -4.60 -8.88 -2.92
C MET A 165 -3.47 -7.89 -2.74
N LEU A 166 -3.63 -6.71 -3.34
CA LEU A 166 -2.67 -5.63 -3.24
C LEU A 166 -3.35 -4.27 -3.26
N VAL A 167 -2.62 -3.29 -2.72
CA VAL A 167 -2.99 -1.88 -2.84
C VAL A 167 -2.24 -1.28 -4.03
N LEU A 168 -2.99 -0.74 -4.98
CA LEU A 168 -2.47 0.03 -6.11
C LEU A 168 -2.74 1.52 -5.91
N GLU A 169 -1.81 2.31 -6.41
CA GLU A 169 -1.94 3.75 -6.52
C GLU A 169 -1.60 4.15 -7.96
N GLY A 170 -2.44 4.99 -8.54
CA GLY A 170 -2.18 5.50 -9.87
C GLY A 170 -3.14 6.60 -10.28
N ILE A 171 -2.97 7.03 -11.53
CA ILE A 171 -3.85 7.98 -12.19
C ILE A 171 -4.86 7.17 -13.01
N PHE A 172 -6.15 7.34 -12.70
CA PHE A 172 -7.25 6.81 -13.48
C PHE A 172 -7.21 7.42 -14.89
N LEU A 173 -7.23 6.59 -15.93
CA LEU A 173 -7.17 7.07 -17.30
C LEU A 173 -8.57 7.12 -17.91
N PHE A 174 -9.15 5.96 -18.18
CA PHE A 174 -10.48 5.83 -18.77
C PHE A 174 -11.03 4.42 -18.55
N THR A 175 -12.36 4.30 -18.57
CA THR A 175 -13.07 3.02 -18.57
C THR A 175 -12.99 2.35 -19.93
N LYS A 176 -12.97 1.02 -19.91
CA LYS A 176 -13.12 0.10 -21.04
C LYS A 176 -14.34 -0.79 -20.80
N SER A 177 -14.65 -1.67 -21.75
CA SER A 177 -15.80 -2.59 -21.65
C SER A 177 -15.74 -3.54 -20.45
N ASP A 178 -14.54 -3.91 -19.99
CA ASP A 178 -14.29 -4.91 -18.96
C ASP A 178 -13.62 -4.35 -17.70
N GLY A 179 -13.39 -3.04 -17.64
CA GLY A 179 -12.68 -2.42 -16.52
C GLY A 179 -12.17 -1.02 -16.83
N PHE A 180 -10.95 -0.73 -16.40
CA PHE A 180 -10.30 0.56 -16.67
C PHE A 180 -8.78 0.43 -16.69
N ASP A 181 -8.12 1.41 -17.31
CA ASP A 181 -6.67 1.52 -17.28
C ASP A 181 -6.22 2.49 -16.18
N LEU A 182 -5.19 2.07 -15.45
CA LEU A 182 -4.52 2.82 -14.40
C LEU A 182 -3.06 3.08 -14.82
N ALA A 183 -2.67 4.37 -14.85
CA ALA A 183 -1.27 4.73 -14.93
C ALA A 183 -0.64 4.70 -13.53
N VAL A 184 0.12 3.65 -13.24
CA VAL A 184 0.99 3.54 -12.07
C VAL A 184 2.33 4.23 -12.34
N VAL A 185 3.16 4.36 -11.29
CA VAL A 185 4.40 5.16 -11.29
C VAL A 185 5.29 4.92 -12.54
N HIS A 186 5.89 6.00 -13.04
CA HIS A 186 6.73 6.05 -14.24
C HIS A 186 6.08 5.53 -15.54
N ARG A 187 4.77 5.76 -15.72
CA ARG A 187 3.98 5.37 -16.91
C ARG A 187 3.76 3.85 -17.03
N GLY A 188 3.87 3.11 -15.93
CA GLY A 188 3.40 1.73 -15.93
C GLY A 188 1.90 1.71 -16.18
N LEU A 189 1.47 1.17 -17.30
CA LEU A 189 0.04 0.94 -17.55
C LEU A 189 -0.38 -0.40 -16.95
N VAL A 190 -1.41 -0.38 -16.12
CA VAL A 190 -2.04 -1.57 -15.53
C VAL A 190 -3.52 -1.55 -15.89
N HIS A 191 -4.02 -2.67 -16.41
CA HIS A 191 -5.45 -2.85 -16.61
C HIS A 191 -6.07 -3.48 -15.35
N VAL A 192 -7.19 -2.93 -14.89
CA VAL A 192 -7.95 -3.46 -13.75
C VAL A 192 -9.35 -3.80 -14.25
N SER A 193 -9.69 -5.08 -14.22
CA SER A 193 -11.01 -5.55 -14.61
C SER A 193 -12.03 -5.24 -13.52
N VAL A 194 -13.26 -4.87 -13.88
CA VAL A 194 -14.35 -4.62 -12.92
C VAL A 194 -15.30 -5.82 -12.94
N PRO A 195 -15.40 -6.60 -11.84
CA PRO A 195 -16.29 -7.75 -11.78
C PRO A 195 -17.75 -7.38 -12.07
N THR A 196 -18.47 -8.28 -12.73
CA THR A 196 -19.90 -8.08 -13.03
C THR A 196 -20.70 -7.80 -11.75
N GLY A 197 -21.57 -6.79 -11.81
CA GLY A 197 -22.38 -6.36 -10.67
C GLY A 197 -21.67 -5.43 -9.69
N MET A 198 -20.38 -5.14 -9.88
CA MET A 198 -19.66 -4.15 -9.08
C MET A 198 -19.89 -2.73 -9.64
N VAL A 199 -20.20 -1.79 -8.74
CA VAL A 199 -20.31 -0.36 -9.08
C VAL A 199 -18.96 0.31 -8.84
N LEU A 200 -18.35 0.82 -9.91
CA LEU A 200 -17.16 1.65 -9.80
C LEU A 200 -17.56 3.04 -9.28
N PRO A 201 -16.86 3.63 -8.30
CA PRO A 201 -17.04 5.03 -7.95
C PRO A 201 -16.84 5.94 -9.17
N GLU A 202 -17.44 7.12 -9.16
CA GLU A 202 -17.30 8.08 -10.25
C GLU A 202 -15.88 8.67 -10.28
N PHE A 203 -14.97 7.98 -10.96
CA PHE A 203 -13.62 8.43 -11.25
C PHE A 203 -13.56 9.16 -12.59
N LYS A 204 -12.82 10.27 -12.61
CA LYS A 204 -12.58 11.05 -13.82
C LYS A 204 -11.17 10.80 -14.34
N ALA A 205 -11.00 10.89 -15.65
CA ALA A 205 -9.68 10.85 -16.25
C ALA A 205 -8.75 11.88 -15.57
N GLY A 206 -7.57 11.44 -15.13
CA GLY A 206 -6.63 12.26 -14.38
C GLY A 206 -6.83 12.25 -12.86
N ASP A 207 -7.93 11.68 -12.36
CA ASP A 207 -8.10 11.43 -10.93
C ASP A 207 -6.97 10.53 -10.45
N GLN A 208 -6.50 10.81 -9.24
CA GLN A 208 -5.69 9.84 -8.56
C GLN A 208 -6.51 9.04 -7.61
N ILE A 209 -6.27 7.74 -7.67
CA ILE A 209 -7.04 6.77 -6.93
C ILE A 209 -6.11 5.81 -6.24
N VAL A 210 -6.54 5.40 -5.05
CA VAL A 210 -5.99 4.26 -4.32
C VAL A 210 -7.01 3.15 -4.43
N LEU A 211 -6.54 1.98 -4.82
CA LEU A 211 -7.34 0.80 -5.11
C LEU A 211 -6.88 -0.35 -4.26
N VAL A 212 -7.83 -1.15 -3.79
CA VAL A 212 -7.59 -2.55 -3.45
C VAL A 212 -8.02 -3.36 -4.66
N VAL A 213 -7.12 -4.21 -5.13
CA VAL A 213 -7.39 -5.16 -6.21
C VAL A 213 -7.03 -6.56 -5.75
N SER A 214 -7.76 -7.56 -6.26
CA SER A 214 -7.26 -8.93 -6.25
C SER A 214 -6.33 -9.14 -7.45
N VAL A 215 -5.40 -10.08 -7.33
CA VAL A 215 -4.52 -10.52 -8.41
C VAL A 215 -4.62 -12.03 -8.55
N SER A 216 -4.83 -12.48 -9.79
CA SER A 216 -4.85 -13.91 -10.09
C SER A 216 -3.45 -14.48 -10.24
N ALA A 217 -3.31 -15.80 -10.24
CA ALA A 217 -2.06 -16.48 -10.56
C ALA A 217 -1.50 -16.10 -11.96
N ALA A 218 -2.34 -15.59 -12.86
CA ALA A 218 -1.92 -15.08 -14.17
C ALA A 218 -1.54 -13.58 -14.15
N GLY A 219 -1.45 -12.96 -12.97
CA GLY A 219 -1.10 -11.55 -12.79
C GLY A 219 -2.18 -10.56 -13.23
N LYS A 220 -3.45 -11.01 -13.39
CA LYS A 220 -4.57 -10.13 -13.77
C LYS A 220 -5.19 -9.49 -12.55
N PHE A 221 -5.40 -8.17 -12.60
CA PHE A 221 -6.01 -7.42 -11.50
C PHE A 221 -7.52 -7.31 -11.64
N SER A 222 -8.26 -7.56 -10.57
CA SER A 222 -9.70 -7.28 -10.49
C SER A 222 -9.99 -6.27 -9.38
N PHE A 223 -10.82 -5.27 -9.70
CA PHE A 223 -11.23 -4.23 -8.77
C PHE A 223 -11.97 -4.85 -7.58
N VAL A 224 -11.61 -4.44 -6.36
CA VAL A 224 -12.32 -4.81 -5.12
C VAL A 224 -12.97 -3.57 -4.52
N LYS A 225 -12.17 -2.51 -4.34
CA LYS A 225 -12.64 -1.18 -3.93
C LYS A 225 -11.64 -0.11 -4.28
N GLY A 226 -12.08 1.14 -4.30
CA GLY A 226 -11.19 2.25 -4.55
C GLY A 226 -11.79 3.57 -4.13
N GLN A 227 -10.92 4.56 -3.95
CA GLN A 227 -11.30 5.92 -3.60
C GLN A 227 -10.33 6.89 -4.25
N ARG A 228 -10.77 8.14 -4.43
CA ARG A 228 -9.85 9.21 -4.82
C ARG A 228 -8.86 9.43 -3.69
N GLU A 229 -7.62 9.69 -4.06
CA GLU A 229 -6.67 10.22 -3.10
C GLU A 229 -6.94 11.72 -2.91
N GLU A 230 -7.68 12.02 -1.84
CA GLU A 230 -7.92 13.40 -1.45
C GLU A 230 -6.63 14.03 -0.91
N ARG A 231 -6.31 15.23 -1.43
CA ARG A 231 -5.44 16.14 -0.69
C ARG A 231 -6.15 16.42 0.63
N PRO A 232 -5.46 16.46 1.78
CA PRO A 232 -6.12 16.74 3.04
C PRO A 232 -6.76 18.13 2.98
N LYS A 233 -8.06 18.17 2.71
CA LYS A 233 -8.94 19.14 3.36
C LYS A 233 -9.18 18.56 4.74
N THR A 234 -9.13 19.41 5.76
CA THR A 234 -9.46 19.02 7.13
C THR A 234 -10.94 18.66 7.13
N GLU A 235 -11.27 17.40 6.88
CA GLU A 235 -12.64 16.92 6.94
C GLU A 235 -12.99 16.51 8.37
N PRO A 236 -14.17 16.93 8.87
CA PRO A 236 -14.61 16.57 10.20
C PRO A 236 -14.94 15.08 10.27
N PRO A 237 -14.75 14.43 11.44
CA PRO A 237 -15.19 13.07 11.65
C PRO A 237 -16.71 12.96 11.41
N GLY A 238 -17.13 12.08 10.49
CA GLY A 238 -18.55 11.84 10.18
C GLY A 238 -18.93 11.71 8.70
N SER A 239 -17.99 11.65 7.74
CA SER A 239 -18.32 11.60 6.31
C SER A 239 -18.98 10.27 5.87
N GLU A 240 -19.83 10.37 4.84
CA GLU A 240 -20.60 9.26 4.27
C GLU A 240 -19.67 8.13 3.80
N GLY A 241 -20.02 6.87 4.09
CA GLY A 241 -19.22 5.69 3.73
C GLY A 241 -18.24 5.17 4.78
N TYR A 242 -17.91 5.95 5.83
CA TYR A 242 -17.06 5.49 6.92
C TYR A 242 -17.87 5.10 8.16
N ALA A 243 -17.50 4.02 8.84
CA ALA A 243 -18.02 3.74 10.19
C ALA A 243 -16.94 3.17 11.09
N TYR A 244 -16.92 3.66 12.32
CA TYR A 244 -16.14 3.11 13.41
C TYR A 244 -17.07 2.89 14.60
N GLY A 245 -17.08 1.68 15.14
CA GLY A 245 -17.93 1.33 16.28
C GLY A 245 -18.20 -0.17 16.35
N PRO A 246 -19.11 -0.61 17.22
CA PRO A 246 -19.38 -2.03 17.39
C PRO A 246 -20.02 -2.63 16.13
N LEU A 247 -19.55 -3.80 15.74
CA LEU A 247 -20.20 -4.66 14.75
C LEU A 247 -21.54 -5.13 15.34
N VAL A 248 -22.65 -4.75 14.73
CA VAL A 248 -23.99 -5.08 15.22
C VAL A 248 -24.73 -6.07 14.33
N ALA A 249 -24.23 -6.32 13.11
CA ALA A 249 -24.76 -7.33 12.21
C ALA A 249 -23.63 -7.97 11.37
N ARG A 250 -23.71 -9.28 11.14
CA ARG A 250 -22.78 -10.05 10.29
C ARG A 250 -23.55 -11.17 9.59
N SER A 251 -23.30 -11.32 8.30
CA SER A 251 -23.78 -12.43 7.46
C SER A 251 -22.73 -12.74 6.40
N ALA A 252 -22.96 -13.77 5.58
CA ALA A 252 -22.11 -14.09 4.44
C ALA A 252 -22.05 -12.98 3.38
N PHE A 253 -23.02 -12.06 3.36
CA PHE A 253 -23.18 -11.06 2.30
C PHE A 253 -23.23 -9.62 2.79
N SER A 254 -23.27 -9.39 4.11
CA SER A 254 -23.36 -8.05 4.68
C SER A 254 -22.82 -7.96 6.11
N VAL A 255 -22.33 -6.77 6.46
CA VAL A 255 -21.94 -6.36 7.80
C VAL A 255 -22.58 -5.04 8.18
N GLY A 256 -22.88 -4.84 9.46
CA GLY A 256 -23.44 -3.61 10.00
C GLY A 256 -22.63 -3.09 11.18
N VAL A 257 -22.25 -1.81 11.17
CA VAL A 257 -21.50 -1.16 12.26
C VAL A 257 -22.28 0.02 12.78
N LYS A 258 -22.46 0.06 14.10
CA LYS A 258 -23.11 1.18 14.78
C LYS A 258 -22.11 2.34 14.91
N ARG A 259 -22.42 3.48 14.31
CA ARG A 259 -21.65 4.73 14.40
C ARG A 259 -21.89 5.41 15.75
N GLU A 260 -21.05 6.39 16.08
CA GLU A 260 -21.19 7.19 17.31
C GLU A 260 -22.51 7.98 17.35
N ASN A 261 -23.06 8.38 16.20
CA ASN A 261 -24.37 9.03 16.10
C ASN A 261 -25.56 8.06 16.29
N GLY A 262 -25.31 6.77 16.53
CA GLY A 262 -26.32 5.75 16.75
C GLY A 262 -26.82 5.04 15.48
N GLU A 263 -26.50 5.55 14.29
CA GLU A 263 -26.86 4.94 13.01
C GLU A 263 -26.10 3.64 12.77
N VAL A 264 -26.70 2.71 12.03
CA VAL A 264 -26.03 1.47 11.60
C VAL A 264 -25.67 1.59 10.12
N LEU A 265 -24.39 1.72 9.82
CA LEU A 265 -23.88 1.64 8.44
C LEU A 265 -23.80 0.17 8.03
N ARG A 266 -24.48 -0.20 6.93
CA ARG A 266 -24.42 -1.54 6.34
C ARG A 266 -23.59 -1.54 5.07
N CYS A 267 -22.70 -2.52 4.93
CA CYS A 267 -21.89 -2.73 3.74
C CYS A 267 -22.03 -4.18 3.25
N ALA A 268 -21.96 -4.37 1.94
CA ALA A 268 -21.90 -5.70 1.33
C ALA A 268 -20.55 -6.37 1.60
N VAL A 269 -20.57 -7.68 1.76
CA VAL A 269 -19.39 -8.53 1.98
C VAL A 269 -19.09 -9.26 0.67
N PRO A 270 -17.90 -9.08 0.08
CA PRO A 270 -17.50 -9.83 -1.11
C PRO A 270 -17.50 -11.34 -0.86
N SER A 271 -17.88 -12.12 -1.88
CA SER A 271 -17.82 -13.58 -1.82
C SER A 271 -16.40 -14.07 -1.52
N GLY A 272 -16.25 -14.98 -0.56
CA GLY A 272 -14.96 -15.55 -0.14
C GLY A 272 -14.25 -14.77 0.97
N LEU A 273 -14.77 -13.62 1.41
CA LEU A 273 -14.23 -12.92 2.56
C LEU A 273 -14.70 -13.58 3.86
N ASP A 274 -13.78 -14.27 4.55
CA ASP A 274 -14.07 -14.85 5.85
C ASP A 274 -14.12 -13.77 6.95
N LEU A 275 -15.30 -13.62 7.56
CA LEU A 275 -15.55 -12.71 8.66
C LEU A 275 -15.76 -13.45 9.99
N SER A 276 -15.58 -14.78 10.02
CA SER A 276 -15.79 -15.65 11.18
C SER A 276 -15.07 -15.15 12.43
N MET A 277 -13.91 -14.50 12.22
CA MET A 277 -13.05 -13.91 13.23
C MET A 277 -13.52 -12.59 13.85
N PHE A 278 -14.63 -11.98 13.36
CA PHE A 278 -15.20 -10.76 13.95
C PHE A 278 -16.50 -11.03 14.69
N GLY A 279 -16.48 -10.90 16.02
CA GLY A 279 -17.66 -11.08 16.88
C GLY A 279 -18.64 -9.90 16.80
N ILE A 280 -19.93 -10.18 16.97
CA ILE A 280 -20.92 -9.12 17.23
C ILE A 280 -20.56 -8.44 18.56
N GLY A 281 -20.58 -7.11 18.57
CA GLY A 281 -20.15 -6.26 19.68
C GLY A 281 -18.70 -5.77 19.59
N GLU A 282 -17.87 -6.36 18.73
CA GLU A 282 -16.47 -5.96 18.57
C GLU A 282 -16.34 -4.60 17.88
N LYS A 283 -15.42 -3.76 18.35
CA LYS A 283 -15.12 -2.49 17.69
C LYS A 283 -14.38 -2.75 16.38
N VAL A 284 -15.04 -2.45 15.28
CA VAL A 284 -14.54 -2.63 13.92
C VAL A 284 -14.55 -1.30 13.18
N LYS A 285 -13.80 -1.26 12.08
CA LYS A 285 -13.78 -0.11 11.17
C LYS A 285 -14.23 -0.56 9.79
N LEU A 286 -15.28 0.07 9.27
CA LEU A 286 -15.69 -0.03 7.87
C LEU A 286 -15.14 1.18 7.10
N SER A 287 -14.47 0.87 5.99
CA SER A 287 -13.87 1.75 5.00
C SER A 287 -13.65 0.98 3.71
#